data_AF-A0A3D5IXS3-F1
#
_entry.id   AF-A0A3D5IXS3-F1
#
_cell.length_a   1.000
_cell.length_b   1.000
_cell.length_c   1.000
_cell.angle_alpha   90.00
_cell.angle_beta   90.00
_cell.angle_gamma   90.00
#
_symmetry.space_group_name_H-M   'P 1'
#
loop_
_entity.id
_entity.type
_entity.pdbx_description
1 polymer ?
#
loop_
_entity_poly.entity_id
_entity_poly.type
_entity_poly.pdbx_seq_one_letter_code
_entity_poly.pdbx_strand_id
1 'polypeptide(L)'
;MKNYITSIIACFSILFVISCSDDDRLESVDIAIPSDISAKFTIKQDNSGEVSIFPSANGANMFSVDFGDGSEVSDEFTSGNHVEHTYAEGQYDVTIYAMNLNGEVAEASQSLNVSFLAPENLEVVITKDQSNPFKVSVTATAENAAGYEVYFGEDTDEQPTMIMEGETAEYEYGNIGTYTIRVVALSGGAETTEYTEEVTIVDPLLLPIDFESQTVAYNFYNFGGGAPTASLVANPAPNEVNESATVASYTKPSGSETWAGTSTTLNENIDFSSTTYIAMDVYSPKAGIPVLFKVENSGNSDINAEVTTMTTKENEWETLIFDLSAIDPSQTYSVIALFFDYNTSGNDNTYYFDNIRLANPTIVELPVTFEGNTNAYQFFEFGGAPTALVTNPDMSDANPSETVAKMTKTQGSEVWA
;
A
#
# COMPACT_ATOMS: atom_id res chain seq x y z
N MET A 1 -14.20 29.10 -95.59
CA MET A 1 -14.28 30.20 -96.57
C MET A 1 -15.44 31.08 -96.14
N LYS A 2 -15.15 32.26 -95.60
CA LYS A 2 -15.37 33.56 -96.27
C LYS A 2 -16.89 33.79 -96.50
N ASN A 3 -17.60 34.72 -95.85
CA ASN A 3 -17.44 36.18 -95.91
C ASN A 3 -18.84 36.76 -95.57
N TYR A 4 -19.05 37.73 -94.67
CA TYR A 4 -18.88 39.20 -94.77
C TYR A 4 -20.21 39.99 -94.93
N ILE A 5 -20.19 41.20 -94.36
CA ILE A 5 -20.82 42.47 -94.78
C ILE A 5 -22.29 42.71 -94.35
N THR A 6 -22.59 43.56 -93.35
CA THR A 6 -22.71 45.05 -93.27
C THR A 6 -23.77 45.75 -94.15
N SER A 7 -24.44 46.73 -93.52
CA SER A 7 -25.22 47.88 -94.05
C SER A 7 -26.75 47.73 -94.18
N ILE A 8 -27.63 48.73 -94.01
CA ILE A 8 -27.73 50.02 -93.27
C ILE A 8 -29.06 50.68 -93.77
N ILE A 9 -29.79 51.39 -92.90
CA ILE A 9 -30.72 52.55 -93.16
C ILE A 9 -32.23 52.37 -93.51
N ALA A 10 -33.00 53.31 -92.90
CA ALA A 10 -34.29 53.94 -93.23
C ALA A 10 -35.55 53.33 -92.59
N CYS A 11 -36.51 54.05 -92.00
CA CYS A 11 -36.78 55.49 -91.84
C CYS A 11 -37.86 55.64 -90.73
N PHE A 12 -37.65 56.51 -89.73
CA PHE A 12 -38.39 57.75 -89.46
C PHE A 12 -39.93 57.66 -89.34
N SER A 13 -40.48 57.91 -88.14
CA SER A 13 -41.69 58.75 -87.89
C SER A 13 -42.00 58.84 -86.38
N ILE A 14 -42.03 60.07 -85.88
CA ILE A 14 -42.26 60.52 -84.50
C ILE A 14 -43.76 60.65 -84.19
N LEU A 15 -44.18 60.27 -82.97
CA LEU A 15 -45.35 60.85 -82.28
C LEU A 15 -45.08 60.92 -80.75
N PHE A 16 -45.11 62.13 -80.20
CA PHE A 16 -45.22 62.47 -78.76
C PHE A 16 -46.70 62.28 -78.31
N VAL A 17 -47.12 62.06 -77.06
CA VAL A 17 -46.76 62.65 -75.76
C VAL A 17 -47.41 61.87 -74.57
N ILE A 18 -46.71 61.84 -73.41
CA ILE A 18 -47.16 62.01 -72.00
C ILE A 18 -47.63 60.82 -71.10
N SER A 19 -46.96 60.76 -69.93
CA SER A 19 -47.39 60.36 -68.56
C SER A 19 -47.42 58.88 -68.17
N CYS A 20 -46.42 58.42 -67.41
CA CYS A 20 -46.39 58.55 -65.94
C CYS A 20 -44.97 58.25 -65.43
N SER A 21 -44.43 59.17 -64.65
CA SER A 21 -43.29 58.94 -63.75
C SER A 21 -43.75 58.02 -62.62
N ASP A 22 -42.97 57.00 -62.29
CA ASP A 22 -42.62 56.74 -60.90
C ASP A 22 -41.21 56.16 -60.84
N ASP A 23 -40.37 56.98 -60.23
CA ASP A 23 -39.02 56.75 -59.77
C ASP A 23 -39.17 56.04 -58.42
N ASP A 24 -39.24 54.70 -58.44
CA ASP A 24 -39.14 53.92 -57.21
C ASP A 24 -37.68 53.92 -56.77
N ARG A 25 -37.34 55.05 -56.13
CA ARG A 25 -36.30 55.19 -55.14
C ARG A 25 -36.40 54.01 -54.19
N LEU A 26 -35.52 53.02 -54.35
CA LEU A 26 -35.04 52.29 -53.19
C LEU A 26 -34.33 53.33 -52.33
N GLU A 27 -35.05 53.91 -51.37
CA GLU A 27 -34.39 54.66 -50.31
C GLU A 27 -33.39 53.70 -49.67
N SER A 28 -32.11 54.02 -49.80
CA SER A 28 -31.07 53.36 -49.03
C SER A 28 -31.46 53.53 -47.56
N VAL A 29 -31.86 52.45 -46.92
CA VAL A 29 -32.01 52.45 -45.46
C VAL A 29 -30.61 52.66 -44.92
N ASP A 30 -30.39 53.83 -44.33
CA ASP A 30 -29.14 54.16 -43.66
C ASP A 30 -29.11 53.36 -42.36
N ILE A 31 -28.46 52.19 -42.41
CA ILE A 31 -28.30 51.32 -41.25
C ILE A 31 -27.02 51.78 -40.57
N ALA A 32 -27.14 52.32 -39.36
CA ALA A 32 -25.97 52.74 -38.60
C ALA A 32 -25.00 51.57 -38.36
N ILE A 33 -23.70 51.89 -38.31
CA ILE A 33 -22.66 50.95 -37.87
C ILE A 33 -23.00 50.50 -36.43
N PRO A 34 -22.80 49.21 -36.09
CA PRO A 34 -23.11 48.72 -34.75
C PRO A 34 -22.43 49.51 -33.62
N SER A 35 -23.15 49.72 -32.53
CA SER A 35 -22.67 50.45 -31.33
C SER A 35 -23.04 49.72 -30.04
N ASP A 36 -22.51 50.17 -28.90
CA ASP A 36 -22.80 49.61 -27.57
C ASP A 36 -22.54 48.09 -27.47
N ILE A 37 -21.44 47.64 -28.08
CA ILE A 37 -21.05 46.24 -28.14
C ILE A 37 -20.68 45.74 -26.74
N SER A 38 -21.32 44.67 -26.30
CA SER A 38 -21.03 43.98 -25.04
C SER A 38 -21.27 42.49 -25.14
N ALA A 39 -20.74 41.72 -24.19
CA ALA A 39 -20.98 40.29 -24.09
C ALA A 39 -21.34 39.90 -22.66
N LYS A 40 -22.26 38.95 -22.52
CA LYS A 40 -22.48 38.24 -21.26
C LYS A 40 -21.75 36.89 -21.33
N PHE A 41 -20.89 36.65 -20.36
CA PHE A 41 -20.20 35.37 -20.19
C PHE A 41 -20.94 34.50 -19.17
N THR A 42 -21.06 33.21 -19.45
CA THR A 42 -21.54 32.20 -18.50
C THR A 42 -20.49 31.10 -18.44
N ILE A 43 -19.84 30.93 -17.30
CA ILE A 43 -18.75 29.96 -17.08
C ILE A 43 -19.31 28.79 -16.29
N LYS A 44 -19.13 27.55 -16.76
CA LYS A 44 -19.46 26.37 -15.95
C LYS A 44 -18.50 26.26 -14.76
N GLN A 45 -19.05 26.05 -13.58
CA GLN A 45 -18.30 25.95 -12.32
C GLN A 45 -17.99 24.48 -12.00
N ASP A 46 -17.48 23.75 -12.98
CA ASP A 46 -17.17 22.31 -12.92
C ASP A 46 -15.73 21.99 -13.41
N ASN A 47 -14.86 23.02 -13.41
CA ASN A 47 -13.48 22.96 -13.92
C ASN A 47 -13.34 22.48 -15.37
N SER A 48 -14.42 22.42 -16.16
CA SER A 48 -14.36 22.07 -17.59
C SER A 48 -13.74 23.19 -18.45
N GLY A 49 -13.68 24.42 -17.93
CA GLY A 49 -13.27 25.60 -18.69
C GLY A 49 -14.30 26.07 -19.72
N GLU A 50 -15.49 25.48 -19.76
CA GLU A 50 -16.51 25.80 -20.77
C GLU A 50 -17.19 27.15 -20.46
N VAL A 51 -17.17 28.04 -21.46
CA VAL A 51 -17.73 29.38 -21.40
C VAL A 51 -18.69 29.61 -22.56
N SER A 52 -19.94 29.96 -22.25
CA SER A 52 -20.92 30.43 -23.22
C SER A 52 -20.87 31.96 -23.33
N ILE A 53 -20.68 32.47 -24.55
CA ILE A 53 -20.51 33.90 -24.86
C ILE A 53 -21.74 34.40 -25.61
N PHE A 54 -22.48 35.32 -24.99
CA PHE A 54 -23.69 35.93 -25.55
C PHE A 54 -23.41 37.39 -25.94
N PRO A 55 -22.98 37.67 -27.19
CA PRO A 55 -22.74 39.03 -27.65
C PRO A 55 -24.04 39.82 -27.87
N SER A 56 -23.96 41.14 -27.72
CA SER A 56 -25.04 42.07 -27.96
C SER A 56 -24.49 43.41 -28.44
N ALA A 57 -25.21 44.07 -29.35
CA ALA A 57 -24.88 45.39 -29.87
C ALA A 57 -26.12 46.03 -30.50
N ASN A 58 -26.20 47.35 -30.48
CA ASN A 58 -27.22 48.10 -31.18
C ASN A 58 -26.93 48.07 -32.70
N GLY A 59 -27.92 47.73 -33.52
CA GLY A 59 -27.80 47.72 -34.98
C GLY A 59 -27.10 46.50 -35.59
N ALA A 60 -26.66 45.53 -34.77
CA ALA A 60 -26.03 44.30 -35.23
C ALA A 60 -27.05 43.17 -35.49
N ASN A 61 -26.81 42.40 -36.55
CA ASN A 61 -27.62 41.24 -36.93
C ASN A 61 -26.81 39.94 -36.90
N MET A 62 -25.49 40.03 -36.94
CA MET A 62 -24.56 38.92 -36.95
C MET A 62 -23.36 39.25 -36.07
N PHE A 63 -22.80 38.22 -35.45
CA PHE A 63 -21.63 38.31 -34.59
C PHE A 63 -20.62 37.23 -34.94
N SER A 64 -19.35 37.53 -34.68
CA SER A 64 -18.29 36.54 -34.52
C SER A 64 -17.41 36.95 -33.32
N VAL A 65 -16.70 35.98 -32.76
CA VAL A 65 -15.95 36.16 -31.51
C VAL A 65 -14.52 35.67 -31.70
N ASP A 66 -13.56 36.55 -31.45
CA ASP A 66 -12.18 36.15 -31.17
C ASP A 66 -12.06 35.91 -29.67
N PHE A 67 -11.74 34.67 -29.31
CA PHE A 67 -11.71 34.20 -27.92
C PHE A 67 -10.53 34.79 -27.13
N GLY A 68 -9.51 35.36 -27.79
CA GLY A 68 -8.40 36.01 -27.11
C GLY A 68 -7.36 35.06 -26.49
N ASP A 69 -7.47 33.75 -26.72
CA ASP A 69 -6.52 32.71 -26.31
C ASP A 69 -5.64 32.20 -27.48
N GLY A 70 -5.80 32.79 -28.67
CA GLY A 70 -5.09 32.42 -29.89
C GLY A 70 -5.72 31.26 -30.67
N SER A 71 -6.89 30.77 -30.25
CA SER A 71 -7.72 29.86 -31.04
C SER A 71 -8.33 30.55 -32.28
N GLU A 72 -8.92 29.78 -33.17
CA GLU A 72 -9.59 30.33 -34.35
C GLU A 72 -10.81 31.16 -33.95
N VAL A 73 -11.01 32.30 -34.63
CA VAL A 73 -12.21 33.13 -34.49
C VAL A 73 -13.43 32.28 -34.82
N SER A 74 -14.51 32.44 -34.04
CA SER A 74 -15.74 31.71 -34.26
C SER A 74 -16.30 31.91 -35.67
N ASP A 75 -17.04 30.91 -36.16
CA ASP A 75 -17.96 31.12 -37.28
C ASP A 75 -18.96 32.25 -36.97
N GLU A 76 -19.47 32.89 -38.01
CA GLU A 76 -20.50 33.92 -37.88
C GLU A 76 -21.84 33.31 -37.44
N PHE A 77 -22.50 33.94 -36.47
CA PHE A 77 -23.81 33.52 -35.98
C PHE A 77 -24.76 34.71 -35.81
N THR A 78 -26.06 34.43 -35.89
CA THR A 78 -27.09 35.48 -35.84
C THR A 78 -27.33 36.00 -34.42
N SER A 79 -27.73 37.27 -34.34
CA SER A 79 -28.09 37.93 -33.09
C SER A 79 -29.13 37.13 -32.28
N GLY A 80 -28.92 37.05 -30.97
CA GLY A 80 -29.73 36.25 -30.03
C GLY A 80 -29.23 34.82 -29.79
N ASN A 81 -28.22 34.35 -30.54
CA ASN A 81 -27.51 33.10 -30.27
C ASN A 81 -26.24 33.34 -29.44
N HIS A 82 -25.53 32.25 -29.11
CA HIS A 82 -24.27 32.26 -28.41
C HIS A 82 -23.28 31.30 -29.06
N VAL A 83 -22.01 31.45 -28.67
CA VAL A 83 -20.94 30.51 -28.98
C VAL A 83 -20.38 29.93 -27.68
N GLU A 84 -20.00 28.67 -27.70
CA GLU A 84 -19.32 27.99 -26.59
C GLU A 84 -17.83 27.83 -26.94
N HIS A 85 -16.96 28.02 -25.93
CA HIS A 85 -15.52 27.81 -26.05
C HIS A 85 -14.96 27.27 -24.73
N THR A 86 -13.93 26.42 -24.81
CA THR A 86 -13.25 25.89 -23.63
C THR A 86 -11.94 26.62 -23.42
N TYR A 87 -11.81 27.29 -22.29
CA TYR A 87 -10.63 28.04 -21.88
C TYR A 87 -9.84 27.29 -20.82
N ALA A 88 -8.51 27.42 -20.83
CA ALA A 88 -7.72 27.16 -19.63
C ALA A 88 -7.98 28.24 -18.57
N GLU A 89 -7.62 28.00 -17.31
CA GLU A 89 -7.61 29.05 -16.29
C GLU A 89 -6.73 30.23 -16.73
N GLY A 90 -7.24 31.45 -16.59
CA GLY A 90 -6.53 32.65 -17.00
C GLY A 90 -7.43 33.84 -17.29
N GLN A 91 -6.80 34.94 -17.67
CA GLN A 91 -7.46 36.16 -18.11
C GLN A 91 -7.31 36.33 -19.62
N TYR A 92 -8.42 36.60 -20.30
CA TYR A 92 -8.51 36.72 -21.74
C TYR A 92 -9.18 38.04 -22.13
N ASP A 93 -8.73 38.63 -23.23
CA ASP A 93 -9.38 39.80 -23.84
C ASP A 93 -10.18 39.32 -25.07
N VAL A 94 -11.46 39.01 -24.84
CA VAL A 94 -12.37 38.47 -25.87
C VAL A 94 -12.82 39.63 -26.76
N THR A 95 -12.60 39.55 -28.06
CA THR A 95 -13.02 40.59 -29.02
C THR A 95 -14.27 40.18 -29.77
N ILE A 96 -15.31 41.01 -29.66
CA ILE A 96 -16.61 40.80 -30.30
C ILE A 96 -16.67 41.62 -31.58
N TYR A 97 -16.86 40.96 -32.72
CA TYR A 97 -17.15 41.60 -33.99
C TYR A 97 -18.66 41.61 -34.22
N ALA A 98 -19.24 42.81 -34.36
CA ALA A 98 -20.67 43.01 -34.57
C ALA A 98 -20.90 43.55 -35.99
N MET A 99 -21.73 42.87 -36.78
CA MET A 99 -21.99 43.21 -38.18
C MET A 99 -23.46 43.61 -38.41
N ASN A 100 -23.70 44.70 -39.14
CA ASN A 100 -25.04 45.11 -39.58
C ASN A 100 -25.44 44.44 -40.93
N LEU A 101 -26.67 44.67 -41.42
CA LEU A 101 -27.15 44.07 -42.67
C LEU A 101 -26.41 44.58 -43.93
N ASN A 102 -25.69 45.70 -43.82
CA ASN A 102 -24.88 46.26 -44.91
C ASN A 102 -23.45 45.68 -44.94
N GLY A 103 -23.12 44.78 -44.00
CA GLY A 103 -21.79 44.18 -43.89
C GLY A 103 -20.76 45.08 -43.20
N GLU A 104 -21.18 46.19 -42.59
CA GLU A 104 -20.28 47.03 -41.80
C GLU A 104 -20.06 46.41 -40.43
N VAL A 105 -18.79 46.38 -39.99
CA VAL A 105 -18.35 45.74 -38.75
C VAL A 105 -17.84 46.78 -37.78
N ALA A 106 -18.22 46.65 -36.51
CA ALA A 106 -17.59 47.31 -35.39
C ALA A 106 -17.12 46.26 -34.38
N GLU A 107 -16.07 46.58 -33.61
CA GLU A 107 -15.46 45.67 -32.66
C GLU A 107 -15.38 46.29 -31.26
N ALA A 108 -15.44 45.43 -30.23
CA ALA A 108 -15.10 45.80 -28.86
C ALA A 108 -14.52 44.62 -28.11
N SER A 109 -13.52 44.88 -27.27
CA SER A 109 -12.92 43.87 -26.39
C SER A 109 -13.61 43.87 -25.02
N GLN A 110 -13.80 42.67 -24.47
CA GLN A 110 -14.37 42.41 -23.16
C GLN A 110 -13.44 41.48 -22.38
N SER A 111 -13.10 41.85 -21.15
CA SER A 111 -12.23 41.02 -20.31
C SER A 111 -13.01 39.83 -19.73
N LEU A 112 -12.47 38.64 -19.88
CA LEU A 112 -12.97 37.38 -19.34
C LEU A 112 -11.93 36.83 -18.36
N ASN A 113 -12.35 36.49 -17.14
CA ASN A 113 -11.52 35.79 -16.16
C ASN A 113 -12.10 34.39 -15.93
N VAL A 114 -11.35 33.37 -16.32
CA VAL A 114 -11.69 31.96 -16.09
C VAL A 114 -10.85 31.49 -14.90
N SER A 115 -11.51 31.05 -13.84
CA SER A 115 -10.88 30.53 -12.62
C SER A 115 -11.48 29.18 -12.26
N PHE A 116 -10.66 28.26 -11.78
CA PHE A 116 -11.12 26.94 -11.35
C PHE A 116 -11.36 26.90 -9.84
N LEU A 117 -12.25 26.00 -9.44
CA LEU A 117 -12.56 25.76 -8.04
C LEU A 117 -11.51 24.82 -7.44
N ALA A 118 -11.18 25.06 -6.17
CA ALA A 118 -10.40 24.12 -5.36
C ALA A 118 -11.12 22.77 -5.27
N PRO A 119 -10.40 21.65 -5.12
CA PRO A 119 -11.03 20.36 -4.91
C PRO A 119 -11.87 20.34 -3.62
N GLU A 120 -13.03 19.71 -3.65
CA GLU A 120 -13.91 19.59 -2.49
C GLU A 120 -14.07 18.12 -2.07
N ASN A 121 -14.53 17.88 -0.84
CA ASN A 121 -14.78 16.53 -0.33
C ASN A 121 -13.58 15.57 -0.47
N LEU A 122 -12.37 16.05 -0.19
CA LEU A 122 -11.16 15.22 -0.22
C LEU A 122 -11.26 14.11 0.84
N GLU A 123 -11.40 12.89 0.36
CA GLU A 123 -11.33 11.66 1.14
C GLU A 123 -10.00 10.96 0.85
N VAL A 124 -9.25 10.66 1.91
CA VAL A 124 -7.96 9.96 1.84
C VAL A 124 -8.06 8.68 2.64
N VAL A 125 -7.60 7.57 2.06
CA VAL A 125 -7.51 6.28 2.73
C VAL A 125 -6.06 5.86 2.79
N ILE A 126 -5.56 5.71 4.01
CA ILE A 126 -4.21 5.22 4.30
C ILE A 126 -4.33 3.83 4.90
N THR A 127 -3.66 2.84 4.32
CA THR A 127 -3.66 1.45 4.80
C THR A 127 -2.24 0.99 5.05
N LYS A 128 -2.00 0.31 6.16
CA LYS A 128 -0.73 -0.38 6.44
C LYS A 128 -0.77 -1.78 5.86
N ASP A 129 0.31 -2.22 5.24
CA ASP A 129 0.43 -3.58 4.72
C ASP A 129 0.48 -4.57 5.90
N GLN A 130 -0.26 -5.68 5.80
CA GLN A 130 -0.34 -6.70 6.84
C GLN A 130 0.88 -7.64 6.86
N SER A 131 1.60 -7.72 5.75
CA SER A 131 2.75 -8.60 5.56
C SER A 131 4.07 -7.85 5.74
N ASN A 132 4.08 -6.54 5.42
CA ASN A 132 5.22 -5.65 5.61
C ASN A 132 4.85 -4.47 6.52
N PRO A 133 5.22 -4.47 7.80
CA PRO A 133 4.85 -3.43 8.75
C PRO A 133 5.46 -2.05 8.45
N PHE A 134 6.45 -1.98 7.55
CA PHE A 134 7.07 -0.74 7.06
C PHE A 134 6.38 -0.17 5.82
N LYS A 135 5.41 -0.87 5.23
CA LYS A 135 4.76 -0.45 3.99
C LYS A 135 3.37 0.15 4.24
N VAL A 136 3.09 1.25 3.57
CA VAL A 136 1.78 1.90 3.53
C VAL A 136 1.31 2.10 2.09
N SER A 137 -0.01 2.16 1.92
CA SER A 137 -0.65 2.50 0.66
C SER A 137 -1.66 3.63 0.87
N VAL A 138 -1.72 4.57 -0.07
CA VAL A 138 -2.59 5.75 -0.03
C VAL A 138 -3.43 5.81 -1.30
N THR A 139 -4.74 5.98 -1.13
CA THR A 139 -5.67 6.36 -2.20
C THR A 139 -6.38 7.66 -1.84
N ALA A 140 -6.81 8.42 -2.83
CA ALA A 140 -7.52 9.67 -2.63
C ALA A 140 -8.64 9.86 -3.66
N THR A 141 -9.72 10.50 -3.23
CA THR A 141 -10.85 10.91 -4.07
C THR A 141 -11.31 12.30 -3.65
N ALA A 142 -11.71 13.15 -4.60
CA ALA A 142 -12.19 14.49 -4.34
C ALA A 142 -12.98 15.01 -5.54
N GLU A 143 -13.99 15.83 -5.31
CA GLU A 143 -14.66 16.58 -6.38
C GLU A 143 -13.72 17.63 -6.95
N ASN A 144 -13.83 17.92 -8.26
CA ASN A 144 -13.03 18.94 -8.97
C ASN A 144 -11.51 18.69 -8.99
N ALA A 145 -11.04 17.52 -8.55
CA ALA A 145 -9.62 17.14 -8.61
C ALA A 145 -9.22 16.62 -10.00
N ALA A 146 -8.06 17.07 -10.47
CA ALA A 146 -7.40 16.58 -11.67
C ALA A 146 -6.31 15.52 -11.36
N GLY A 147 -5.90 15.41 -10.10
CA GLY A 147 -4.91 14.44 -9.62
C GLY A 147 -4.51 14.72 -8.16
N TYR A 148 -3.64 13.89 -7.62
CA TYR A 148 -3.19 13.99 -6.22
C TYR A 148 -1.67 13.85 -6.12
N GLU A 149 -1.07 14.68 -5.28
CA GLU A 149 0.32 14.54 -4.83
C GLU A 149 0.33 13.89 -3.44
N VAL A 150 1.00 12.75 -3.31
CA VAL A 150 1.18 12.05 -2.04
C VAL A 150 2.61 12.21 -1.54
N TYR A 151 2.76 12.76 -0.35
CA TYR A 151 3.99 12.98 0.41
C TYR A 151 3.97 12.03 1.61
N PHE A 152 4.98 11.19 1.79
CA PHE A 152 5.01 10.18 2.86
C PHE A 152 5.71 10.68 4.13
N GLY A 153 6.47 11.78 4.03
CA GLY A 153 7.01 12.50 5.16
C GLY A 153 8.24 11.87 5.80
N GLU A 154 8.92 10.94 5.12
CA GLU A 154 10.20 10.39 5.60
C GLU A 154 11.36 11.39 5.38
N ASP A 155 11.39 12.04 4.22
CA ASP A 155 12.41 13.03 3.85
C ASP A 155 11.83 14.44 3.72
N THR A 156 12.57 15.45 4.20
CA THR A 156 12.12 16.86 4.13
C THR A 156 12.12 17.45 2.72
N ASP A 157 12.88 16.85 1.80
CA ASP A 157 13.01 17.28 0.40
C ASP A 157 12.35 16.26 -0.57
N GLU A 158 11.42 15.43 -0.07
CA GLU A 158 10.78 14.39 -0.86
C GLU A 158 10.02 14.98 -2.07
N GLN A 159 10.04 14.24 -3.17
CA GLN A 159 9.17 14.54 -4.32
C GLN A 159 7.86 13.77 -4.16
N PRO A 160 6.71 14.38 -4.45
CA PRO A 160 5.45 13.68 -4.31
C PRO A 160 5.33 12.52 -5.29
N THR A 161 4.61 11.50 -4.85
CA THR A 161 4.08 10.49 -5.76
C THR A 161 2.76 11.00 -6.34
N MET A 162 2.71 11.14 -7.67
CA MET A 162 1.50 11.53 -8.38
C MET A 162 0.61 10.31 -8.57
N ILE A 163 -0.67 10.45 -8.23
CA ILE A 163 -1.71 9.45 -8.51
C ILE A 163 -2.95 10.11 -9.11
N MET A 164 -3.65 9.38 -9.97
CA MET A 164 -4.99 9.73 -10.45
C MET A 164 -6.07 9.12 -9.55
N GLU A 165 -7.32 9.57 -9.71
CA GLU A 165 -8.44 8.97 -8.99
C GLU A 165 -8.56 7.46 -9.31
N GLY A 166 -8.67 6.64 -8.25
CA GLY A 166 -8.71 5.18 -8.36
C GLY A 166 -7.34 4.50 -8.42
N GLU A 167 -6.24 5.25 -8.45
CA GLU A 167 -4.87 4.73 -8.31
C GLU A 167 -4.40 4.72 -6.85
N THR A 168 -3.35 3.94 -6.59
CA THR A 168 -2.75 3.77 -5.26
C THR A 168 -1.28 4.17 -5.29
N ALA A 169 -0.87 5.03 -4.36
CA ALA A 169 0.53 5.28 -4.06
C ALA A 169 0.98 4.31 -2.96
N GLU A 170 2.13 3.67 -3.12
CA GLU A 170 2.73 2.79 -2.11
C GLU A 170 4.09 3.32 -1.68
N TYR A 171 4.42 3.15 -0.40
CA TYR A 171 5.72 3.55 0.14
C TYR A 171 6.15 2.61 1.26
N GLU A 172 7.44 2.32 1.32
CA GLU A 172 8.07 1.48 2.35
C GLU A 172 9.10 2.32 3.10
N TYR A 173 8.86 2.55 4.39
CA TYR A 173 9.73 3.37 5.23
C TYR A 173 11.01 2.61 5.58
N GLY A 174 12.14 3.33 5.62
CA GLY A 174 13.42 2.73 6.00
C GLY A 174 13.58 2.49 7.51
N ASN A 175 12.81 3.20 8.34
CA ASN A 175 12.92 3.14 9.81
C ASN A 175 11.56 3.19 10.51
N ILE A 176 11.52 2.71 11.75
CA ILE A 176 10.39 2.94 12.66
C ILE A 176 10.30 4.42 13.01
N GLY A 177 9.09 4.92 13.24
CA GLY A 177 8.88 6.33 13.51
C GLY A 177 7.43 6.76 13.32
N THR A 178 7.15 8.02 13.63
CA THR A 178 5.88 8.65 13.28
C THR A 178 6.14 9.64 12.15
N TYR A 179 5.42 9.46 11.05
CA TYR A 179 5.54 10.24 9.83
C TYR A 179 4.22 10.94 9.54
N THR A 180 4.28 12.13 8.94
CA THR A 180 3.08 12.85 8.52
C THR A 180 2.89 12.66 7.03
N ILE A 181 1.90 11.84 6.66
CA ILE A 181 1.49 11.72 5.26
C ILE A 181 0.68 12.97 4.92
N ARG A 182 1.05 13.64 3.83
CA ARG A 182 0.34 14.80 3.27
C ARG A 182 -0.15 14.45 1.87
N VAL A 183 -1.44 14.65 1.61
CA VAL A 183 -2.05 14.47 0.31
C VAL A 183 -2.59 15.81 -0.17
N VAL A 184 -2.15 16.26 -1.35
CA VAL A 184 -2.59 17.49 -1.98
C VAL A 184 -3.44 17.12 -3.18
N ALA A 185 -4.75 17.38 -3.12
CA ALA A 185 -5.62 17.33 -4.28
C ALA A 185 -5.38 18.57 -5.13
N LEU A 186 -5.08 18.35 -6.40
CA LEU A 186 -4.84 19.40 -7.39
C LEU A 186 -6.13 19.64 -8.17
N SER A 187 -6.57 20.90 -8.31
CA SER A 187 -7.58 21.23 -9.32
C SER A 187 -6.97 21.19 -10.72
N GLY A 188 -7.75 21.52 -11.76
CA GLY A 188 -7.20 21.78 -13.09
C GLY A 188 -6.39 23.10 -13.19
N GLY A 189 -6.28 23.85 -12.09
CA GLY A 189 -5.73 25.21 -12.03
C GLY A 189 -4.83 25.40 -10.80
N ALA A 190 -4.73 26.63 -10.29
CA ALA A 190 -3.83 26.98 -9.19
C ALA A 190 -4.32 26.57 -7.79
N GLU A 191 -5.64 26.36 -7.64
CA GLU A 191 -6.24 26.04 -6.35
C GLU A 191 -6.04 24.56 -5.97
N THR A 192 -5.83 24.30 -4.68
CA THR A 192 -5.55 22.96 -4.13
C THR A 192 -6.26 22.76 -2.80
N THR A 193 -6.50 21.51 -2.42
CA THR A 193 -7.00 21.13 -1.10
C THR A 193 -6.10 20.08 -0.49
N GLU A 194 -5.73 20.25 0.78
CA GLU A 194 -4.78 19.38 1.47
C GLU A 194 -5.42 18.57 2.59
N TYR A 195 -4.89 17.36 2.79
CA TYR A 195 -5.14 16.49 3.93
C TYR A 195 -3.82 16.02 4.54
N THR A 196 -3.76 15.91 5.86
CA THR A 196 -2.58 15.40 6.58
C THR A 196 -2.99 14.41 7.66
N GLU A 197 -2.25 13.31 7.80
CA GLU A 197 -2.46 12.31 8.85
C GLU A 197 -1.11 11.76 9.34
N GLU A 198 -0.98 11.56 10.66
CA GLU A 198 0.19 10.92 11.24
C GLU A 198 0.05 9.39 11.20
N VAL A 199 1.09 8.73 10.71
CA VAL A 199 1.21 7.27 10.67
C VAL A 199 2.42 6.84 11.46
N THR A 200 2.21 5.93 12.43
CA THR A 200 3.31 5.30 13.17
C THR A 200 3.72 3.98 12.55
N ILE A 201 4.97 3.88 12.12
CA ILE A 201 5.63 2.66 11.66
C ILE A 201 6.34 2.01 12.84
N VAL A 202 6.07 0.73 13.05
CA VAL A 202 6.62 -0.07 14.14
C VAL A 202 7.18 -1.36 13.57
N ASP A 203 8.19 -1.92 14.22
CA ASP A 203 8.68 -3.26 13.93
C ASP A 203 8.09 -4.23 14.98
N PRO A 204 7.06 -5.01 14.64
CA PRO A 204 6.31 -5.80 15.59
C PRO A 204 7.12 -7.01 16.07
N LEU A 205 7.04 -7.31 17.36
CA LEU A 205 7.50 -8.57 17.92
C LEU A 205 6.49 -9.68 17.60
N LEU A 206 6.87 -10.55 16.67
CA LEU A 206 6.10 -11.70 16.20
C LEU A 206 6.94 -12.98 16.32
N LEU A 207 6.30 -14.15 16.14
CA LEU A 207 7.05 -15.38 15.89
C LEU A 207 7.43 -15.46 14.41
N PRO A 208 8.64 -15.97 14.07
CA PRO A 208 9.69 -16.41 14.98
C PRO A 208 10.43 -15.25 15.66
N ILE A 209 10.93 -15.49 16.89
CA ILE A 209 11.80 -14.56 17.62
C ILE A 209 13.22 -15.10 17.60
N ASP A 210 14.13 -14.39 16.91
CA ASP A 210 15.55 -14.72 16.75
C ASP A 210 16.52 -13.68 17.36
N PHE A 211 15.99 -12.58 17.91
CA PHE A 211 16.76 -11.49 18.50
C PHE A 211 17.74 -10.74 17.57
N GLU A 212 17.61 -10.88 16.24
CA GLU A 212 18.56 -10.29 15.29
C GLU A 212 18.14 -8.92 14.73
N SER A 213 16.85 -8.55 14.81
CA SER A 213 16.39 -7.22 14.38
C SER A 213 16.85 -6.13 15.35
N GLN A 214 17.41 -5.04 14.83
CA GLN A 214 17.78 -3.89 15.65
C GLN A 214 16.60 -2.96 15.95
N THR A 215 15.48 -3.13 15.23
CA THR A 215 14.30 -2.26 15.32
C THR A 215 13.14 -2.88 16.11
N VAL A 216 13.11 -4.21 16.24
CA VAL A 216 12.14 -4.89 17.13
C VAL A 216 12.43 -4.56 18.59
N ALA A 217 11.39 -4.18 19.31
CA ALA A 217 11.46 -3.99 20.76
C ALA A 217 11.24 -5.33 21.51
N TYR A 218 12.32 -6.07 21.77
CA TYR A 218 12.29 -7.35 22.49
C TYR A 218 12.07 -7.18 24.02
N ASN A 219 10.89 -6.72 24.39
CA ASN A 219 10.52 -6.44 25.79
C ASN A 219 10.19 -7.73 26.56
N PHE A 220 11.21 -8.41 27.07
CA PHE A 220 11.07 -9.55 27.99
C PHE A 220 11.18 -9.08 29.45
N TYR A 221 10.08 -9.12 30.19
CA TYR A 221 10.00 -8.70 31.59
C TYR A 221 10.13 -9.88 32.54
N ASN A 222 11.05 -9.79 33.49
CA ASN A 222 11.22 -10.85 34.47
C ASN A 222 10.24 -10.68 35.64
N PHE A 223 9.83 -11.81 36.22
CA PHE A 223 8.91 -11.87 37.34
C PHE A 223 9.36 -12.92 38.37
N GLY A 224 8.85 -12.83 39.60
CA GLY A 224 9.23 -13.74 40.69
C GLY A 224 10.64 -13.53 41.26
N GLY A 225 11.38 -12.52 40.79
CA GLY A 225 12.70 -12.15 41.30
C GLY A 225 13.65 -11.68 40.20
N GLY A 226 14.77 -11.09 40.62
CA GLY A 226 15.85 -10.65 39.73
C GLY A 226 15.67 -9.27 39.07
N ALA A 227 16.46 -9.04 38.03
CA ALA A 227 16.46 -7.79 37.25
C ALA A 227 15.11 -7.60 36.54
N PRO A 228 14.66 -6.37 36.23
CA PRO A 228 13.32 -6.15 35.67
C PRO A 228 13.10 -6.74 34.27
N THR A 229 14.16 -6.92 33.47
CA THR A 229 14.06 -7.45 32.10
C THR A 229 15.14 -8.48 31.82
N ALA A 230 14.88 -9.40 30.89
CA ALA A 230 15.93 -10.19 30.27
C ALA A 230 16.85 -9.26 29.45
N SER A 231 18.10 -9.68 29.28
CA SER A 231 19.09 -8.90 28.51
C SER A 231 19.39 -9.58 27.20
N LEU A 232 19.53 -8.82 26.12
CA LEU A 232 20.11 -9.32 24.87
C LEU A 232 21.64 -9.24 24.97
N VAL A 233 22.31 -10.34 24.64
CA VAL A 233 23.76 -10.49 24.75
C VAL A 233 24.31 -11.22 23.53
N ALA A 234 25.61 -11.10 23.28
CA ALA A 234 26.26 -11.92 22.27
C ALA A 234 26.12 -13.41 22.61
N ASN A 235 25.82 -14.23 21.62
CA ASN A 235 25.68 -15.67 21.77
C ASN A 235 26.94 -16.27 22.43
N PRO A 236 26.83 -16.92 23.60
CA PRO A 236 27.99 -17.39 24.35
C PRO A 236 28.70 -18.60 23.70
N ALA A 237 28.00 -19.34 22.83
CA ALA A 237 28.53 -20.57 22.24
C ALA A 237 27.91 -20.89 20.86
N PRO A 238 28.11 -20.07 19.81
CA PRO A 238 27.53 -20.32 18.49
C PRO A 238 27.90 -21.70 17.94
N ASN A 239 26.92 -22.44 17.43
CA ASN A 239 27.11 -23.76 16.83
C ASN A 239 25.98 -24.08 15.83
N GLU A 240 25.98 -25.27 15.22
CA GLU A 240 24.96 -25.67 14.24
C GLU A 240 23.51 -25.71 14.79
N VAL A 241 23.32 -25.74 16.12
CA VAL A 241 21.98 -25.67 16.72
C VAL A 241 21.50 -24.22 16.81
N ASN A 242 22.40 -23.31 17.19
CA ASN A 242 22.14 -21.88 17.28
C ASN A 242 23.36 -21.09 16.77
N GLU A 243 23.23 -20.58 15.54
CA GLU A 243 24.24 -19.76 14.86
C GLU A 243 24.04 -18.25 15.06
N SER A 244 22.98 -17.83 15.77
CA SER A 244 22.59 -16.44 15.98
C SER A 244 23.71 -15.64 16.63
N ALA A 245 23.81 -14.35 16.30
CA ALA A 245 24.82 -13.47 16.88
C ALA A 245 24.39 -12.95 18.25
N THR A 246 23.08 -12.73 18.43
CA THR A 246 22.47 -12.18 19.63
C THR A 246 21.46 -13.18 20.19
N VAL A 247 21.44 -13.34 21.51
CA VAL A 247 20.48 -14.21 22.22
C VAL A 247 19.95 -13.51 23.46
N ALA A 248 18.80 -13.95 23.95
CA ALA A 248 18.29 -13.48 25.24
C ALA A 248 18.92 -14.25 26.40
N SER A 249 19.20 -13.54 27.50
CA SER A 249 19.79 -14.05 28.74
C SER A 249 18.87 -13.77 29.93
N TYR A 250 18.59 -14.82 30.70
CA TYR A 250 17.83 -14.76 31.94
C TYR A 250 18.63 -15.40 33.09
N THR A 251 19.03 -14.59 34.06
CA THR A 251 19.57 -15.06 35.33
C THR A 251 18.44 -15.22 36.33
N LYS A 252 18.39 -16.35 37.05
CA LYS A 252 17.44 -16.59 38.15
C LYS A 252 18.16 -16.42 39.50
N PRO A 253 18.18 -15.21 40.11
CA PRO A 253 19.08 -14.95 41.23
C PRO A 253 18.71 -15.75 42.48
N SER A 254 19.69 -16.00 43.34
CA SER A 254 19.52 -16.76 44.57
C SER A 254 18.36 -16.22 45.41
N GLY A 255 17.43 -17.10 45.78
CA GLY A 255 16.25 -16.75 46.57
C GLY A 255 15.07 -16.21 45.75
N SER A 256 15.17 -16.18 44.42
CA SER A 256 13.99 -15.95 43.57
C SER A 256 12.94 -17.05 43.78
N GLU A 257 11.69 -16.70 43.50
CA GLU A 257 10.53 -17.58 43.60
C GLU A 257 10.72 -18.83 42.74
N THR A 258 10.09 -19.94 43.15
CA THR A 258 10.18 -21.21 42.42
C THR A 258 9.56 -21.13 41.03
N TRP A 259 8.64 -20.20 40.85
CA TRP A 259 7.96 -19.84 39.60
C TRP A 259 8.57 -18.59 38.94
N ALA A 260 9.74 -18.10 39.35
CA ALA A 260 10.36 -16.95 38.69
C ALA A 260 10.74 -17.25 37.23
N GLY A 261 10.49 -16.30 36.34
CA GLY A 261 10.67 -16.45 34.90
C GLY A 261 10.73 -15.12 34.16
N THR A 262 10.56 -15.17 32.85
CA THR A 262 10.51 -14.00 31.96
C THR A 262 9.35 -14.13 30.98
N SER A 263 8.70 -13.02 30.64
CA SER A 263 7.59 -13.02 29.68
C SER A 263 7.62 -11.85 28.74
N THR A 264 6.98 -12.02 27.58
CA THR A 264 6.77 -10.95 26.61
C THR A 264 5.36 -11.04 26.05
N THR A 265 4.88 -9.93 25.49
CA THR A 265 3.60 -9.87 24.75
C THR A 265 3.91 -9.57 23.30
N LEU A 266 3.47 -10.46 22.42
CA LEU A 266 3.56 -10.31 20.98
C LEU A 266 2.60 -9.23 20.49
N ASN A 267 2.94 -8.62 19.37
CA ASN A 267 2.08 -7.63 18.72
C ASN A 267 0.83 -8.25 18.06
N GLU A 268 0.87 -9.56 17.78
CA GLU A 268 -0.26 -10.32 17.25
C GLU A 268 -0.43 -11.65 17.98
N ASN A 269 -1.59 -12.29 17.80
CA ASN A 269 -1.84 -13.61 18.36
C ASN A 269 -1.03 -14.68 17.63
N ILE A 270 -0.57 -15.68 18.37
CA ILE A 270 0.08 -16.85 17.79
C ILE A 270 -0.95 -17.64 16.97
N ASP A 271 -0.64 -17.90 15.70
CA ASP A 271 -1.45 -18.76 14.84
C ASP A 271 -1.09 -20.24 14.99
N PHE A 272 -1.89 -20.96 15.76
CA PHE A 272 -1.75 -22.42 15.94
C PHE A 272 -2.53 -23.26 14.92
N SER A 273 -3.02 -22.67 13.82
CA SER A 273 -3.84 -23.39 12.82
C SER A 273 -3.05 -24.45 12.06
N SER A 274 -1.73 -24.25 11.89
CA SER A 274 -0.84 -25.18 11.17
C SER A 274 -0.20 -26.21 12.10
N THR A 275 0.06 -25.84 13.36
CA THR A 275 0.71 -26.68 14.36
C THR A 275 0.49 -26.12 15.76
N THR A 276 0.54 -26.99 16.76
CA THR A 276 0.51 -26.64 18.19
C THR A 276 1.87 -26.84 18.86
N TYR A 277 2.94 -27.08 18.10
CA TYR A 277 4.27 -27.24 18.66
C TYR A 277 5.05 -25.94 18.59
N ILE A 278 5.75 -25.62 19.67
CA ILE A 278 6.74 -24.53 19.72
C ILE A 278 8.12 -25.16 19.90
N ALA A 279 9.10 -24.64 19.17
CA ALA A 279 10.51 -24.90 19.40
C ALA A 279 11.18 -23.66 19.99
N MET A 280 12.15 -23.87 20.89
CA MET A 280 13.04 -22.83 21.41
C MET A 280 14.41 -23.43 21.60
N ASP A 281 15.44 -22.71 21.16
CA ASP A 281 16.81 -23.12 21.42
C ASP A 281 17.19 -22.61 22.81
N VAL A 282 17.77 -23.50 23.62
CA VAL A 282 18.09 -23.25 25.02
C VAL A 282 19.54 -23.64 25.28
N TYR A 283 20.26 -22.76 25.98
CA TYR A 283 21.55 -23.05 26.58
C TYR A 283 21.39 -23.01 28.10
N SER A 284 21.57 -24.17 28.73
CA SER A 284 21.42 -24.34 30.18
C SER A 284 22.73 -24.77 30.83
N PRO A 285 23.11 -24.23 32.01
CA PRO A 285 24.26 -24.69 32.77
C PRO A 285 24.03 -26.05 33.47
N LYS A 286 22.85 -26.68 33.29
CA LYS A 286 22.50 -27.99 33.84
C LYS A 286 21.60 -28.75 32.87
N ALA A 287 21.87 -30.04 32.70
CA ALA A 287 20.93 -30.97 32.10
C ALA A 287 19.91 -31.45 33.13
N GLY A 288 18.75 -31.94 32.67
CA GLY A 288 17.72 -32.53 33.52
C GLY A 288 16.96 -31.54 34.39
N ILE A 289 16.98 -30.25 34.05
CA ILE A 289 16.13 -29.23 34.69
C ILE A 289 14.84 -29.01 33.89
N PRO A 290 13.71 -28.72 34.56
CA PRO A 290 12.45 -28.40 33.88
C PRO A 290 12.46 -26.97 33.35
N VAL A 291 12.10 -26.84 32.08
CA VAL A 291 11.77 -25.56 31.43
C VAL A 291 10.28 -25.59 31.12
N LEU A 292 9.50 -24.71 31.76
CA LEU A 292 8.09 -24.55 31.47
C LEU A 292 7.90 -23.42 30.45
N PHE A 293 7.23 -23.75 29.35
CA PHE A 293 6.78 -22.82 28.33
C PHE A 293 5.28 -22.62 28.50
N LYS A 294 4.87 -21.36 28.59
CA LYS A 294 3.47 -20.98 28.80
C LYS A 294 3.04 -19.94 27.78
N VAL A 295 1.82 -20.07 27.29
CA VAL A 295 1.13 -19.06 26.50
C VAL A 295 -0.12 -18.59 27.21
N GLU A 296 -0.42 -17.30 27.15
CA GLU A 296 -1.60 -16.71 27.78
C GLU A 296 -2.33 -15.75 26.83
N ASN A 297 -3.62 -15.57 27.05
CA ASN A 297 -4.38 -14.47 26.48
C ASN A 297 -4.00 -13.16 27.17
N SER A 298 -3.65 -12.12 26.40
CA SER A 298 -3.22 -10.83 26.94
C SER A 298 -4.31 -10.07 27.71
N GLY A 299 -5.59 -10.36 27.46
CA GLY A 299 -6.72 -9.76 28.17
C GLY A 299 -7.19 -10.55 29.41
N ASN A 300 -6.80 -11.83 29.52
CA ASN A 300 -7.18 -12.70 30.64
C ASN A 300 -6.19 -13.87 30.81
N SER A 301 -5.28 -13.76 31.78
CA SER A 301 -4.27 -14.78 32.06
C SER A 301 -4.82 -16.13 32.52
N ASP A 302 -6.09 -16.23 32.93
CA ASP A 302 -6.74 -17.51 33.24
C ASP A 302 -6.97 -18.36 31.97
N ILE A 303 -6.94 -17.73 30.80
CA ILE A 303 -6.93 -18.40 29.50
C ILE A 303 -5.47 -18.61 29.12
N ASN A 304 -4.95 -19.80 29.41
CA ASN A 304 -3.56 -20.15 29.18
C ASN A 304 -3.39 -21.63 28.80
N ALA A 305 -2.22 -21.96 28.26
CA ALA A 305 -1.74 -23.32 28.11
C ALA A 305 -0.25 -23.36 28.48
N GLU A 306 0.17 -24.43 29.14
CA GLU A 306 1.56 -24.59 29.57
C GLU A 306 2.02 -26.03 29.43
N VAL A 307 3.30 -26.20 29.14
CA VAL A 307 3.95 -27.49 29.00
C VAL A 307 5.38 -27.40 29.54
N THR A 308 5.83 -28.46 30.19
CA THR A 308 7.18 -28.55 30.74
C THR A 308 8.00 -29.56 29.94
N THR A 309 9.17 -29.14 29.47
CA THR A 309 10.16 -29.99 28.82
C THR A 309 11.46 -29.98 29.62
N MET A 310 12.18 -31.09 29.64
CA MET A 310 13.45 -31.21 30.35
C MET A 310 14.61 -30.89 29.41
N THR A 311 15.57 -30.11 29.90
CA THR A 311 16.88 -30.00 29.25
C THR A 311 17.57 -31.36 29.23
N THR A 312 18.30 -31.66 28.17
CA THR A 312 19.08 -32.90 28.02
C THR A 312 20.59 -32.64 27.99
N LYS A 313 20.99 -31.38 27.75
CA LYS A 313 22.40 -30.98 27.67
C LYS A 313 22.77 -29.99 28.76
N GLU A 314 24.05 -29.97 29.09
CA GLU A 314 24.66 -29.04 30.04
C GLU A 314 25.75 -28.25 29.31
N ASN A 315 25.71 -26.92 29.43
CA ASN A 315 26.65 -25.99 28.79
C ASN A 315 26.76 -26.14 27.27
N GLU A 316 25.66 -26.49 26.61
CA GLU A 316 25.55 -26.61 25.16
C GLU A 316 24.15 -26.18 24.70
N TRP A 317 24.04 -25.68 23.47
CA TRP A 317 22.74 -25.43 22.85
C TRP A 317 22.00 -26.73 22.52
N GLU A 318 20.71 -26.74 22.81
CA GLU A 318 19.74 -27.74 22.36
C GLU A 318 18.43 -27.08 21.96
N THR A 319 17.70 -27.68 21.02
CA THR A 319 16.33 -27.27 20.70
C THR A 319 15.36 -28.05 21.57
N LEU A 320 14.62 -27.36 22.43
CA LEU A 320 13.49 -27.92 23.16
C LEU A 320 12.22 -27.79 22.33
N ILE A 321 11.43 -28.87 22.29
CA ILE A 321 10.10 -28.89 21.67
C ILE A 321 9.05 -28.92 22.78
N PHE A 322 8.05 -28.05 22.65
CA PHE A 322 6.94 -27.87 23.58
C PHE A 322 5.64 -28.26 22.85
N ASP A 323 4.99 -29.30 23.36
CA ASP A 323 3.71 -29.79 22.84
C ASP A 323 2.55 -29.05 23.53
N LEU A 324 1.96 -28.07 22.83
CA LEU A 324 0.77 -27.37 23.28
C LEU A 324 -0.50 -27.95 22.64
N SER A 325 -0.52 -29.23 22.26
CA SER A 325 -1.73 -29.88 21.69
C SER A 325 -2.97 -29.84 22.59
N ALA A 326 -2.79 -29.58 23.89
CA ALA A 326 -3.86 -29.37 24.85
C ALA A 326 -4.46 -27.95 24.85
N ILE A 327 -3.94 -27.04 24.00
CA ILE A 327 -4.44 -25.66 23.89
C ILE A 327 -5.89 -25.63 23.41
N ASP A 328 -6.67 -24.64 23.86
CA ASP A 328 -8.03 -24.41 23.35
C ASP A 328 -7.96 -23.60 22.04
N PRO A 329 -8.24 -24.20 20.87
CA PRO A 329 -8.13 -23.51 19.59
C PRO A 329 -9.19 -22.42 19.39
N SER A 330 -10.19 -22.32 20.28
CA SER A 330 -11.18 -21.24 20.25
C SER A 330 -10.71 -19.96 20.92
N GLN A 331 -9.56 -20.01 21.62
CA GLN A 331 -8.99 -18.89 22.35
C GLN A 331 -7.81 -18.28 21.58
N THR A 332 -7.46 -17.05 21.93
CA THR A 332 -6.29 -16.37 21.39
C THR A 332 -5.20 -16.22 22.44
N TYR A 333 -3.95 -16.30 22.00
CA TYR A 333 -2.78 -16.25 22.86
C TYR A 333 -1.73 -15.35 22.23
N SER A 334 -1.19 -14.43 23.03
CA SER A 334 -0.17 -13.47 22.57
C SER A 334 0.88 -13.19 23.65
N VAL A 335 0.74 -13.73 24.86
CA VAL A 335 1.77 -13.68 25.89
C VAL A 335 2.57 -14.97 25.85
N ILE A 336 3.90 -14.88 25.84
CA ILE A 336 4.81 -16.01 26.06
C ILE A 336 5.47 -15.83 27.42
N ALA A 337 5.47 -16.86 28.25
CA ALA A 337 6.17 -16.87 29.53
C ALA A 337 7.06 -18.12 29.64
N LEU A 338 8.31 -17.90 30.06
CA LEU A 338 9.36 -18.90 30.15
C LEU A 338 9.85 -19.03 31.59
N PHE A 339 9.95 -20.26 32.07
CA PHE A 339 10.33 -20.57 33.44
C PHE A 339 11.46 -21.59 33.43
N PHE A 340 12.68 -21.12 33.66
CA PHE A 340 13.86 -21.99 33.75
C PHE A 340 14.03 -22.54 35.17
N ASP A 341 14.37 -23.83 35.26
CA ASP A 341 14.48 -24.57 36.52
C ASP A 341 13.18 -24.40 37.36
N TYR A 342 12.04 -24.64 36.69
CA TYR A 342 10.71 -24.47 37.26
C TYR A 342 10.52 -25.33 38.51
N ASN A 343 9.78 -24.81 39.50
CA ASN A 343 9.63 -25.38 40.85
C ASN A 343 10.92 -25.42 41.70
N THR A 344 12.03 -24.85 41.23
CA THR A 344 13.26 -24.68 41.99
C THR A 344 13.47 -23.21 42.33
N SER A 345 13.81 -22.89 43.59
CA SER A 345 14.16 -21.51 43.97
C SER A 345 15.43 -21.07 43.24
N GLY A 346 15.55 -19.77 42.98
CA GLY A 346 16.69 -19.23 42.25
C GLY A 346 18.02 -19.57 42.91
N ASN A 347 19.05 -19.75 42.06
CA ASN A 347 20.35 -20.32 42.41
C ASN A 347 21.51 -19.63 41.68
N ASP A 348 21.29 -18.40 41.20
CA ASP A 348 22.23 -17.58 40.43
C ASP A 348 22.65 -18.16 39.06
N ASN A 349 22.01 -19.23 38.60
CA ASN A 349 22.20 -19.74 37.25
C ASN A 349 21.67 -18.76 36.20
N THR A 350 22.37 -18.69 35.08
CA THR A 350 21.96 -17.95 33.88
C THR A 350 21.64 -18.93 32.76
N TYR A 351 20.50 -18.71 32.12
CA TYR A 351 19.98 -19.48 31.00
C TYR A 351 19.91 -18.56 29.79
N TYR A 352 20.23 -19.09 28.60
CA TYR A 352 20.06 -18.36 27.35
C TYR A 352 19.01 -19.04 26.50
N PHE A 353 18.26 -18.24 25.75
CA PHE A 353 17.20 -18.71 24.89
C PHE A 353 17.11 -17.88 23.63
N ASP A 354 16.67 -18.54 22.56
CA ASP A 354 16.65 -17.98 21.22
C ASP A 354 15.74 -18.80 20.29
N ASN A 355 15.52 -18.31 19.07
CA ASN A 355 14.80 -18.97 18.00
C ASN A 355 13.44 -19.52 18.48
N ILE A 356 12.62 -18.70 19.16
CA ILE A 356 11.28 -19.12 19.57
C ILE A 356 10.40 -19.14 18.32
N ARG A 357 9.83 -20.30 17.99
CA ARG A 357 9.16 -20.50 16.69
C ARG A 357 8.12 -21.60 16.74
N LEU A 358 7.11 -21.51 15.88
CA LEU A 358 6.25 -22.66 15.57
C LEU A 358 7.10 -23.78 14.95
N ALA A 359 6.76 -25.02 15.29
CA ALA A 359 7.52 -26.19 14.87
C ALA A 359 6.60 -27.27 14.32
N ASN A 360 7.13 -28.09 13.41
CA ASN A 360 6.46 -29.29 12.92
C ASN A 360 7.39 -30.48 13.18
N PRO A 361 7.55 -30.89 14.46
CA PRO A 361 8.46 -31.98 14.78
C PRO A 361 7.99 -33.26 14.11
N THR A 362 8.94 -34.06 13.64
CA THR A 362 8.64 -35.42 13.23
C THR A 362 8.42 -36.27 14.48
N ILE A 363 7.18 -36.67 14.70
CA ILE A 363 6.81 -37.56 15.79
C ILE A 363 7.09 -38.99 15.34
N VAL A 364 7.95 -39.69 16.07
CA VAL A 364 8.20 -41.12 15.81
C VAL A 364 7.13 -41.92 16.52
N GLU A 365 6.06 -42.24 15.77
CA GLU A 365 4.95 -43.07 16.25
C GLU A 365 4.75 -44.31 15.37
N LEU A 366 3.97 -45.27 15.87
CA LEU A 366 3.61 -46.45 15.10
C LEU A 366 2.37 -46.18 14.23
N PRO A 367 2.36 -46.62 12.95
CA PRO A 367 3.47 -47.27 12.25
C PRO A 367 4.58 -46.28 11.88
N VAL A 368 5.84 -46.64 12.12
CA VAL A 368 6.99 -45.80 11.71
C VAL A 368 7.15 -45.91 10.20
N THR A 369 7.03 -44.78 9.49
CA THR A 369 7.12 -44.73 8.03
C THR A 369 8.44 -44.18 7.51
N PHE A 370 9.25 -43.54 8.36
CA PHE A 370 10.51 -42.87 7.99
C PHE A 370 10.38 -41.69 7.00
N GLU A 371 9.17 -41.15 6.83
CA GLU A 371 8.88 -40.07 5.86
C GLU A 371 9.07 -38.64 6.42
N GLY A 372 9.51 -38.51 7.67
CA GLY A 372 9.76 -37.20 8.29
C GLY A 372 11.22 -36.76 8.25
N ASN A 373 11.55 -35.78 9.09
CA ASN A 373 12.92 -35.31 9.29
C ASN A 373 13.81 -36.47 9.74
N THR A 374 14.83 -36.78 8.93
CA THR A 374 15.75 -37.90 9.18
C THR A 374 16.44 -37.85 10.55
N ASN A 375 16.68 -36.66 11.12
CA ASN A 375 17.29 -36.49 12.43
C ASN A 375 16.39 -36.95 13.59
N ALA A 376 15.07 -37.06 13.36
CA ALA A 376 14.14 -37.59 14.35
C ALA A 376 14.24 -39.12 14.50
N TYR A 377 14.78 -39.82 13.49
CA TYR A 377 14.91 -41.28 13.49
C TYR A 377 16.32 -41.69 13.90
N GLN A 378 16.57 -41.75 15.20
CA GLN A 378 17.85 -42.21 15.74
C GLN A 378 17.86 -43.73 15.92
N PHE A 379 18.90 -44.38 15.39
CA PHE A 379 19.14 -45.82 15.59
C PHE A 379 20.28 -46.02 16.58
N PHE A 380 20.03 -46.79 17.64
CA PHE A 380 21.07 -47.28 18.53
C PHE A 380 21.60 -48.61 17.99
N GLU A 381 22.71 -48.54 17.26
CA GLU A 381 23.30 -49.68 16.57
C GLU A 381 24.08 -50.57 17.54
N PHE A 382 24.07 -51.88 17.29
CA PHE A 382 24.86 -52.86 18.02
C PHE A 382 25.45 -53.91 17.08
N GLY A 383 26.45 -54.66 17.56
CA GLY A 383 27.04 -55.77 16.79
C GLY A 383 27.74 -55.37 15.50
N GLY A 384 28.04 -54.07 15.29
CA GLY A 384 28.74 -53.57 14.11
C GLY A 384 27.91 -53.58 12.83
N ALA A 385 26.58 -53.45 12.92
CA ALA A 385 25.68 -53.40 11.78
C ALA A 385 24.98 -52.03 11.69
N PRO A 386 25.54 -51.07 10.93
CA PRO A 386 24.99 -49.74 10.86
C PRO A 386 23.63 -49.68 10.15
N THR A 387 22.77 -48.77 10.58
CA THR A 387 21.44 -48.52 10.04
C THR A 387 21.35 -47.09 9.54
N ALA A 388 20.91 -46.93 8.29
CA ALA A 388 20.69 -45.64 7.68
C ALA A 388 19.32 -45.61 7.01
N LEU A 389 18.71 -44.43 6.96
CA LEU A 389 17.55 -44.20 6.11
C LEU A 389 18.01 -44.11 4.65
N VAL A 390 17.30 -44.81 3.77
CA VAL A 390 17.56 -44.84 2.32
C VAL A 390 16.25 -44.81 1.56
N THR A 391 16.28 -44.42 0.28
CA THR A 391 15.13 -44.56 -0.62
C THR A 391 14.65 -46.01 -0.64
N ASN A 392 13.33 -46.20 -0.54
CA ASN A 392 12.71 -47.50 -0.56
C ASN A 392 13.04 -48.24 -1.88
N PRO A 393 13.73 -49.40 -1.82
CA PRO A 393 14.07 -50.15 -3.03
C PRO A 393 12.87 -50.86 -3.68
N ASP A 394 11.72 -50.95 -3.00
CA ASP A 394 10.49 -51.57 -3.50
C ASP A 394 9.24 -50.85 -2.94
N MET A 395 8.81 -49.79 -3.63
CA MET A 395 7.57 -49.05 -3.36
C MET A 395 6.35 -49.75 -3.96
N SER A 396 6.06 -50.96 -3.47
CA SER A 396 4.84 -51.70 -3.83
C SER A 396 3.67 -51.34 -2.90
N ASP A 397 2.45 -51.78 -3.23
CA ASP A 397 1.28 -51.59 -2.36
C ASP A 397 1.47 -52.16 -0.93
N ALA A 398 2.43 -53.08 -0.74
CA ALA A 398 2.76 -53.64 0.57
C ALA A 398 3.62 -52.70 1.44
N ASN A 399 4.42 -51.83 0.82
CA ASN A 399 5.15 -50.75 1.49
C ASN A 399 5.27 -49.53 0.56
N PRO A 400 4.30 -48.62 0.58
CA PRO A 400 4.31 -47.45 -0.30
C PRO A 400 5.22 -46.31 0.21
N SER A 401 5.98 -46.51 1.28
CA SER A 401 6.87 -45.48 1.85
C SER A 401 7.97 -45.09 0.86
N GLU A 402 8.35 -43.82 0.77
CA GLU A 402 9.46 -43.37 -0.08
C GLU A 402 10.82 -43.70 0.55
N THR A 403 10.85 -43.81 1.89
CA THR A 403 12.04 -44.04 2.70
C THR A 403 11.89 -45.31 3.54
N VAL A 404 13.00 -46.03 3.72
CA VAL A 404 13.08 -47.19 4.61
C VAL A 404 14.37 -47.17 5.42
N ALA A 405 14.37 -47.81 6.58
CA ALA A 405 15.59 -48.10 7.32
C ALA A 405 16.32 -49.30 6.70
N LYS A 406 17.57 -49.10 6.28
CA LYS A 406 18.47 -50.14 5.80
C LYS A 406 19.56 -50.40 6.84
N MET A 407 19.52 -51.58 7.45
CA MET A 407 20.64 -52.12 8.21
C MET A 407 21.63 -52.84 7.28
N THR A 408 22.92 -52.58 7.46
CA THR A 408 24.01 -53.18 6.68
C THR A 408 24.87 -54.07 7.58
N LYS A 409 24.73 -55.39 7.46
CA LYS A 409 25.59 -56.35 8.14
C LYS A 409 26.93 -56.49 7.41
N THR A 410 27.95 -55.81 7.92
CA THR A 410 29.29 -55.73 7.30
C THR A 410 30.15 -56.95 7.64
N GLN A 411 31.29 -57.10 6.94
CA GLN A 411 32.27 -58.14 7.30
C GLN A 411 32.85 -57.83 8.69
N GLY A 412 32.68 -58.78 9.62
CA GLY A 412 33.07 -58.59 11.02
C GLY A 412 31.92 -58.19 11.94
N SER A 413 30.71 -57.92 11.41
CA SER A 413 29.52 -57.81 12.24
C SER A 413 29.29 -59.12 12.99
N GLU A 414 28.80 -58.97 14.22
CA GLU A 414 28.49 -60.09 15.09
C GLU A 414 27.36 -60.95 14.51
N VAL A 415 27.36 -62.25 14.83
CA VAL A 415 26.31 -63.17 14.32
C VAL A 415 24.91 -62.75 14.78
N TRP A 416 24.82 -62.09 15.93
CA TRP A 416 23.61 -61.58 16.55
C TRP A 416 23.29 -60.11 16.22
N ALA A 417 24.14 -59.46 15.41
CA ALA A 417 23.88 -58.12 14.88
C ALA A 417 22.67 -58.10 13.94
#